data_AF-A0A7C1GFJ4-F1
#
_entry.id   AF-A0A7C1GFJ4-F1
#
_cell.length_a   1.000
_cell.length_b   1.000
_cell.length_c   1.000
_cell.angle_alpha   90.00
_cell.angle_beta   90.00
_cell.angle_gamma   90.00
#
_symmetry.space_group_name_H-M   'P 1'
#
loop_
_entity.id
_entity.type
_entity.pdbx_description
1 polymer ?
#
loop_
_entity_poly.entity_id
_entity_poly.type
_entity_poly.pdbx_seq_one_letter_code
_entity_poly.pdbx_strand_id
1 'polypeptide(L)'
;MLLSYPPELPISGLKNDIVQAVRDHQVLVIAGDTGSGKTTQIPKMCLEAGRGTTGIIGCTQPRRIAAVAVADRVAAELQDNRRVGYKIRFRDRTCADTLIKFMTDGVLLAETRQDRELRRYDTLIID
;
A
#
# COMPACT_ATOMS: atom_id res chain seq x y z
N MET A 1 -4.80 3.24 15.57
CA MET A 1 -5.46 3.80 14.36
C MET A 1 -6.72 2.99 14.12
N LEU A 2 -7.88 3.63 13.96
CA LEU A 2 -9.11 2.92 13.66
C LEU A 2 -9.19 2.73 12.14
N LEU A 3 -9.22 1.49 11.66
CA LEU A 3 -9.34 1.19 10.23
C LEU A 3 -10.81 1.00 9.88
N SER A 4 -11.26 1.67 8.82
CA SER A 4 -12.61 1.55 8.28
C SER A 4 -12.56 1.15 6.81
N TYR A 5 -13.52 0.33 6.39
CA TYR A 5 -13.63 -0.23 5.05
C TYR A 5 -15.03 0.09 4.50
N PRO A 6 -15.14 0.73 3.32
CA PRO A 6 -16.44 1.06 2.74
C PRO A 6 -17.21 -0.23 2.38
N PRO A 7 -18.41 -0.47 2.94
CA PRO A 7 -19.15 -1.72 2.74
C PRO A 7 -19.59 -1.95 1.29
N GLU A 8 -19.66 -0.89 0.48
CA GLU A 8 -20.02 -0.94 -0.93
C GLU A 8 -18.91 -1.52 -1.83
N LEU A 9 -17.66 -1.56 -1.35
CA LEU A 9 -16.55 -2.13 -2.12
C LEU A 9 -16.55 -3.67 -1.99
N PRO A 10 -16.53 -4.44 -3.10
CA PRO A 10 -16.52 -5.89 -3.06
C PRO A 10 -15.42 -6.50 -2.17
N ILE A 11 -14.23 -5.88 -2.14
CA ILE A 11 -13.11 -6.38 -1.34
C ILE A 11 -13.37 -6.28 0.18
N SER A 12 -14.23 -5.36 0.63
CA SER A 12 -14.51 -5.16 2.06
C SER A 12 -15.20 -6.38 2.68
N GLY A 13 -16.01 -7.11 1.90
CA GLY A 13 -16.63 -8.36 2.35
C GLY A 13 -15.63 -9.49 2.61
N LEU A 14 -14.45 -9.43 1.98
CA LEU A 14 -13.37 -10.41 2.11
C LEU A 14 -12.26 -9.96 3.07
N LYS A 15 -12.47 -8.86 3.81
CA LYS A 15 -11.45 -8.24 4.66
C LYS A 15 -10.82 -9.23 5.64
N ASN A 16 -11.62 -10.02 6.36
CA ASN A 16 -11.10 -10.96 7.34
C ASN A 16 -10.21 -12.04 6.69
N ASP A 17 -10.66 -12.61 5.57
CA ASP A 17 -9.94 -13.65 4.85
C ASP A 17 -8.62 -13.12 4.28
N ILE A 18 -8.62 -11.90 3.73
CA ILE A 18 -7.41 -11.25 3.21
C ILE A 18 -6.43 -10.93 4.35
N VAL A 19 -6.91 -10.36 5.46
CA VAL A 19 -6.05 -10.06 6.63
C VAL A 19 -5.40 -11.34 7.16
N GLN A 20 -6.16 -12.42 7.26
CA GLN A 20 -5.63 -13.70 7.69
C GLN A 20 -4.63 -14.28 6.68
N ALA A 21 -4.95 -14.24 5.39
CA ALA A 21 -4.05 -14.70 4.33
C ALA A 21 -2.72 -13.93 4.32
N VAL A 22 -2.74 -12.61 4.56
CA VAL A 22 -1.53 -11.77 4.67
C VAL A 22 -0.67 -12.16 5.88
N ARG A 23 -1.26 -12.64 6.98
CA ARG A 23 -0.50 -13.13 8.14
C ARG A 23 0.16 -14.47 7.85
N ASP A 24 -0.59 -15.37 7.22
CA ASP A 24 -0.21 -16.77 7.09
C ASP A 24 0.71 -17.05 5.88
N HIS A 25 0.73 -16.17 4.88
CA HIS A 25 1.45 -16.38 3.63
C HIS A 25 2.47 -15.27 3.36
N GLN A 26 3.69 -15.66 3.00
CA GLN A 26 4.74 -14.72 2.56
C GLN A 26 4.40 -14.09 1.20
N VAL A 27 3.72 -14.84 0.32
CA VAL A 27 3.31 -14.38 -1.01
C VAL A 27 1.84 -14.69 -1.19
N LEU A 28 1.06 -13.68 -1.57
CA LEU A 28 -0.37 -13.78 -1.78
C LEU A 28 -0.73 -13.14 -3.12
N VAL A 29 -1.49 -13.87 -3.94
CA VAL A 29 -2.06 -13.36 -5.19
C VAL A 29 -3.52 -13.01 -4.95
N ILE A 30 -3.87 -11.74 -5.16
CA ILE A 30 -5.25 -11.24 -5.00
C ILE A 30 -5.77 -10.85 -6.38
N ALA A 31 -6.75 -11.59 -6.87
CA ALA A 31 -7.44 -11.30 -8.13
C ALA A 31 -8.79 -10.64 -7.87
N GLY A 32 -9.21 -9.76 -8.78
CA GLY A 32 -10.54 -9.16 -8.77
C GLY A 32 -10.65 -8.03 -9.80
N ASP A 33 -11.86 -7.62 -10.13
CA ASP A 33 -12.10 -6.65 -11.19
C ASP A 33 -11.61 -5.22 -10.86
N THR A 34 -11.43 -4.40 -11.89
CA THR A 34 -11.19 -2.96 -11.70
C THR A 34 -12.36 -2.35 -10.95
N GLY A 35 -12.10 -1.46 -10.00
CA GLY A 35 -13.15 -0.86 -9.16
C GLY A 35 -13.53 -1.69 -7.93
N SER A 36 -12.99 -2.90 -7.74
CA SER A 36 -13.29 -3.73 -6.56
C SER A 36 -12.73 -3.19 -5.23
N GLY A 37 -11.87 -2.16 -5.29
CA GLY A 37 -11.25 -1.53 -4.12
C GLY A 37 -9.85 -2.03 -3.75
N LYS A 38 -9.25 -2.98 -4.50
CA LYS A 38 -7.92 -3.57 -4.20
C LYS A 38 -6.86 -2.54 -3.82
N THR A 39 -6.57 -1.62 -4.73
CA THR A 39 -5.48 -0.65 -4.61
C THR A 39 -5.63 0.29 -3.41
N THR A 40 -6.85 0.59 -2.98
CA THR A 40 -7.10 1.49 -1.83
C THR A 40 -7.27 0.73 -0.50
N GLN A 41 -7.75 -0.51 -0.52
CA GLN A 41 -8.10 -1.24 0.70
C GLN A 41 -7.03 -2.23 1.16
N ILE A 42 -6.32 -2.92 0.26
CA ILE A 42 -5.30 -3.92 0.63
C ILE A 42 -4.20 -3.32 1.52
N PRO A 43 -3.65 -2.11 1.25
CA PRO A 43 -2.63 -1.53 2.13
C PRO A 43 -3.12 -1.31 3.57
N LYS A 44 -4.40 -0.98 3.74
CA LYS A 44 -5.04 -0.86 5.07
C LYS A 44 -5.20 -2.23 5.73
N MET A 45 -5.59 -3.25 4.96
CA MET A 45 -5.66 -4.64 5.46
C MET A 45 -4.28 -5.16 5.87
N CYS A 46 -3.20 -4.76 5.17
CA CYS A 46 -1.84 -5.07 5.59
C CYS A 46 -1.50 -4.42 6.94
N LEU A 47 -1.90 -3.17 7.21
CA LEU A 47 -1.76 -2.56 8.54
C LEU A 47 -2.52 -3.36 9.61
N GLU A 48 -3.75 -3.78 9.32
CA GLU A 48 -4.55 -4.62 10.23
C GLU A 48 -3.92 -6.01 10.48
N ALA A 49 -3.19 -6.52 9.49
CA ALA A 49 -2.41 -7.75 9.59
C ALA A 49 -1.11 -7.57 10.40
N GLY A 50 -0.77 -6.35 10.85
CA GLY A 50 0.46 -6.06 11.62
C GLY A 50 1.67 -5.73 10.75
N ARG A 51 1.48 -5.49 9.45
CA ARG A 51 2.52 -5.00 8.54
C ARG A 51 2.72 -3.49 8.70
N GLY A 52 3.82 -2.96 8.16
CA GLY A 52 4.20 -1.55 8.34
C GLY A 52 4.77 -1.26 9.73
N THR A 53 5.31 -2.27 10.42
CA THR A 53 5.84 -2.16 11.80
C THR A 53 7.36 -2.33 11.87
N THR A 54 7.93 -3.13 10.96
CA THR A 54 9.38 -3.38 10.87
C THR A 54 10.00 -2.72 9.63
N GLY A 55 9.15 -2.24 8.73
CA GLY A 55 9.46 -1.41 7.57
C GLY A 55 8.19 -0.70 7.12
N ILE A 56 8.16 -0.20 5.90
CA ILE A 56 6.95 0.40 5.30
C ILE A 56 6.28 -0.56 4.33
N ILE A 57 4.98 -0.37 4.10
CA ILE A 57 4.21 -1.03 3.05
C ILE A 57 4.41 -0.24 1.75
N GLY A 58 5.08 -0.83 0.77
CA GLY A 58 5.30 -0.23 -0.55
C GLY A 58 4.26 -0.72 -1.56
N CYS A 59 3.59 0.19 -2.27
CA CYS A 59 2.60 -0.14 -3.29
C CYS A 59 3.05 0.43 -4.63
N THR A 60 3.23 -0.42 -5.65
CA THR A 60 3.53 0.07 -7.01
C THR A 60 2.25 0.50 -7.72
N GLN A 61 2.41 1.34 -8.74
CA GLN A 61 1.38 1.78 -9.67
C GLN A 61 2.06 2.09 -11.01
N PRO A 62 1.52 1.64 -12.15
CA PRO A 62 2.17 1.86 -13.45
C PRO A 62 2.17 3.32 -13.88
N ARG A 63 1.31 4.16 -13.28
CA ARG A 63 1.12 5.57 -13.66
C ARG A 63 1.33 6.51 -12.46
N ARG A 64 2.05 7.61 -12.70
CA ARG A 64 2.30 8.65 -11.67
C ARG A 64 1.01 9.24 -11.09
N ILE A 65 0.03 9.53 -11.96
CA ILE A 65 -1.25 10.11 -11.53
C ILE A 65 -2.01 9.13 -10.62
N ALA A 66 -1.95 7.83 -10.90
CA ALA A 66 -2.55 6.81 -10.05
C ALA A 66 -1.85 6.74 -8.68
N ALA A 67 -0.52 6.69 -8.64
CA ALA A 67 0.25 6.69 -7.39
C ALA A 67 -0.11 7.88 -6.48
N VAL A 68 -0.21 9.08 -7.05
CA VAL A 68 -0.57 10.30 -6.31
C VAL A 68 -2.03 10.26 -5.85
N ALA A 69 -2.97 9.98 -6.76
CA ALA A 69 -4.40 10.01 -6.46
C ALA A 69 -4.80 8.94 -5.43
N VAL A 70 -4.22 7.75 -5.53
CA VAL A 70 -4.46 6.67 -4.55
C VAL A 70 -3.87 7.05 -3.20
N ALA A 71 -2.65 7.59 -3.14
CA ALA A 71 -2.05 8.04 -1.88
C ALA A 71 -2.92 9.09 -1.19
N ASP A 72 -3.37 10.11 -1.92
CA ASP A 72 -4.23 11.16 -1.37
C ASP A 72 -5.58 10.59 -0.90
N ARG A 73 -6.15 9.62 -1.64
CA ARG A 73 -7.40 8.95 -1.23
C ARG A 73 -7.22 8.10 0.02
N VAL A 74 -6.19 7.28 0.10
CA VAL A 74 -5.93 6.42 1.27
C VAL A 74 -5.56 7.28 2.49
N ALA A 75 -4.81 8.37 2.31
CA ALA A 75 -4.54 9.34 3.37
C ALA A 75 -5.83 9.95 3.93
N ALA A 76 -6.77 10.33 3.06
CA ALA A 76 -8.07 10.87 3.45
C ALA A 76 -8.94 9.82 4.19
N GLU A 77 -8.98 8.58 3.70
CA GLU A 77 -9.71 7.48 4.36
C GLU A 77 -9.14 7.14 5.75
N LEU A 78 -7.82 7.28 5.91
CA LEU A 78 -7.12 7.08 7.18
C LEU A 78 -7.14 8.31 8.09
N GLN A 79 -7.60 9.46 7.57
CA GLN A 79 -7.54 10.77 8.23
C GLN A 79 -6.13 11.13 8.73
N ASP A 80 -5.09 10.66 8.04
CA ASP A 80 -3.69 10.87 8.43
C ASP A 80 -2.77 10.99 7.20
N ASN A 81 -2.43 12.23 6.87
CA ASN A 81 -1.56 12.56 5.73
C ASN A 81 -0.08 12.27 5.97
N ARG A 82 0.36 11.98 7.20
CA ARG A 82 1.76 11.67 7.50
C ARG A 82 2.04 10.18 7.33
N ARG A 83 1.05 9.34 7.64
CA ARG A 83 1.12 7.88 7.54
C ARG A 83 1.08 7.35 6.10
N VAL A 84 0.57 8.14 5.16
CA VAL A 84 0.50 7.76 3.75
C VAL A 84 1.25 8.78 2.91
N GLY A 85 2.23 8.30 2.16
CA GLY A 85 3.03 9.11 1.26
C GLY A 85 3.08 8.52 -0.14
N TYR A 86 3.70 9.25 -1.05
CA TYR A 86 4.06 8.70 -2.35
C TYR A 86 5.43 9.15 -2.80
N LYS A 87 6.01 8.40 -3.74
CA LYS A 87 7.23 8.76 -4.44
C LYS A 87 7.10 8.45 -5.92
N ILE A 88 7.23 9.49 -6.73
CA ILE A 88 7.28 9.41 -8.19
C ILE A 88 8.57 10.09 -8.66
N ARG A 89 8.90 9.94 -9.94
CA ARG A 89 10.07 10.64 -10.50
C ARG A 89 9.94 12.15 -10.24
N PHE A 90 10.97 12.72 -9.64
CA PHE A 90 11.09 14.15 -9.27
C PHE A 90 10.20 14.66 -8.13
N ARG A 91 9.41 13.80 -7.47
CA ARG A 91 8.57 14.22 -6.34
C ARG A 91 8.47 13.12 -5.29
N ASP A 92 8.83 13.46 -4.06
CA ASP A 92 8.75 12.58 -2.89
C ASP A 92 7.94 13.30 -1.80
N ARG A 93 6.87 12.68 -1.33
CA ARG A 93 6.01 13.16 -0.23
C ARG A 93 6.02 12.18 0.96
N THR A 94 7.07 11.38 1.08
CA THR A 94 7.25 10.50 2.25
C THR A 94 7.96 11.24 3.39
N CYS A 95 7.75 10.78 4.62
CA CYS A 95 8.44 11.28 5.81
C CYS A 95 8.74 10.11 6.77
N ALA A 96 9.36 10.41 7.91
CA ALA A 96 9.72 9.40 8.91
C ALA A 96 8.51 8.63 9.48
N ASP A 97 7.32 9.22 9.47
CA ASP A 97 6.10 8.60 9.99
C ASP A 97 5.32 7.81 8.92
N THR A 98 5.76 7.83 7.65
CA THR A 98 5.06 7.15 6.56
C THR A 98 5.07 5.64 6.78
N LEU A 99 3.89 5.03 6.82
CA LEU A 99 3.69 3.58 6.91
C LEU A 99 3.33 2.97 5.55
N ILE A 100 2.58 3.71 4.72
CA ILE A 100 2.19 3.28 3.38
C ILE A 100 2.81 4.24 2.36
N LYS A 101 3.58 3.71 1.43
CA LYS A 101 4.19 4.45 0.33
C LYS A 101 3.65 3.95 -1.01
N PHE A 102 2.93 4.80 -1.72
CA PHE A 102 2.61 4.56 -3.13
C PHE A 102 3.76 5.05 -4.02
N MET A 103 4.10 4.31 -5.06
CA MET A 103 5.18 4.69 -5.96
C MET A 103 4.96 4.17 -7.36
N THR A 104 5.68 4.72 -8.34
CA THR A 104 5.73 4.09 -9.66
C THR A 104 6.69 2.89 -9.68
N ASP A 105 6.47 1.95 -10.58
CA ASP A 105 7.33 0.77 -10.78
C ASP A 105 8.79 1.19 -11.01
N GLY A 106 9.01 2.24 -11.80
CA GLY A 106 10.34 2.80 -12.05
C GLY A 106 11.03 3.37 -10.80
N VAL A 107 10.27 3.78 -9.78
CA VAL A 107 10.84 4.20 -8.48
C VAL A 107 11.28 2.99 -7.68
N LEU A 108 10.45 1.93 -7.60
CA LEU A 108 10.85 0.69 -6.94
C LEU A 108 12.09 0.07 -7.61
N LEU A 109 12.09 0.00 -8.94
CA LEU A 109 13.23 -0.49 -9.73
C LEU A 109 14.50 0.36 -9.57
N ALA A 110 14.37 1.67 -9.31
CA ALA A 110 15.52 2.51 -9.01
C ALA A 110 16.04 2.24 -7.59
N GLU A 111 15.15 2.02 -6.63
CA GLU A 111 15.51 1.73 -5.23
C GLU A 111 16.20 0.37 -5.08
N THR A 112 15.84 -0.65 -5.87
CA THR A 112 16.56 -1.94 -5.87
C THR A 112 18.04 -1.83 -6.23
N ARG A 113 18.45 -0.76 -6.92
CA ARG A 113 19.87 -0.51 -7.23
C ARG A 113 20.66 -0.05 -6.02
N GLN A 114 20.02 0.67 -5.09
CA GLN A 114 20.62 1.21 -3.88
C GLN A 114 20.44 0.27 -2.68
N ASP A 115 19.28 -0.37 -2.58
CA ASP A 115 18.89 -1.32 -1.56
C ASP A 115 18.40 -2.60 -2.25
N ARG A 116 19.35 -3.49 -2.57
CA ARG A 116 19.08 -4.73 -3.31
C ARG A 116 18.14 -5.69 -2.59
N GLU A 117 18.15 -5.65 -1.27
CA GLU A 117 17.31 -6.49 -0.42
C GLU A 117 16.00 -5.80 -0.03
N LEU A 118 15.81 -4.54 -0.45
CA LEU A 118 14.62 -3.74 -0.17
C LEU A 118 14.29 -3.69 1.34
N ARG A 119 15.32 -3.64 2.20
CA ARG A 119 15.20 -3.72 3.68
C ARG A 119 14.32 -2.63 4.29
N ARG A 120 14.06 -1.55 3.57
CA ARG A 120 13.12 -0.49 4.00
C ARG A 120 11.66 -0.96 4.01
N TYR A 121 11.33 -1.99 3.25
CA TYR A 121 9.97 -2.51 3.10
C TYR A 121 9.83 -3.82 3.88
N ASP A 122 8.77 -3.92 4.69
CA ASP A 122 8.36 -5.23 5.23
C ASP A 122 7.31 -5.91 4.35
N THR A 123 6.65 -5.13 3.49
CA THR A 123 5.58 -5.59 2.60
C THR A 123 5.65 -4.83 1.29
N LEU A 124 5.56 -5.55 0.17
CA LEU A 124 5.43 -4.97 -1.16
C LEU A 124 4.15 -5.47 -1.80
N ILE A 125 3.34 -4.53 -2.29
CA ILE A 125 2.15 -4.76 -3.10
C ILE A 125 2.51 -4.36 -4.52
N ILE A 126 2.48 -5.34 -5.42
CA ILE A 126 2.78 -5.14 -6.83
C ILE A 126 1.44 -5.06 -7.58
N ASP A 127 1.08 -3.84 -7.98
CA ASP A 127 -0.12 -3.47 -8.75
C ASP A 127 0.29 -2.70 -10.01
#